data_AF-A0A2H0WB57-F1
#
_entry.id   AF-A0A2H0WB57-F1
#
_cell.length_a   1.000
_cell.length_b   1.000
_cell.length_c   1.000
_cell.angle_alpha   90.00
_cell.angle_beta   90.00
_cell.angle_gamma   90.00
#
_symmetry.space_group_name_H-M   'P 1'
#
loop_
_entity.id
_entity.type
_entity.pdbx_description
1 polymer ?
#
loop_
_entity_poly.entity_id
_entity_poly.type
_entity_poly.pdbx_seq_one_letter_code
_entity_poly.pdbx_strand_id
1 'polypeptide(L)'
;PQIDYRGTNLKKDLIKAYNQANSSCLISYSNSTGKTVSLGLTTALRRLTLVSFDPYFCPERRWGAKFQAELRTCADDAEKSEWYTYQQFLRNRTERDPNEVMAWSLDELRVMNRRGSVDNSVKTSDYDILKKLSEL
;
A
#
# COMPACT_ATOMS: atom_id res chain seq x y z
N PRO A 1 -26.59 6.15 -12.96
CA PRO A 1 -25.98 6.77 -14.17
C PRO A 1 -25.47 5.69 -15.13
N GLN A 2 -26.00 5.62 -16.35
CA GLN A 2 -25.51 4.74 -17.42
C GLN A 2 -24.44 5.51 -18.22
N ILE A 3 -23.29 4.89 -18.47
CA ILE A 3 -22.20 5.51 -19.24
C ILE A 3 -22.51 5.33 -20.73
N ASP A 4 -22.74 6.43 -21.46
CA ASP A 4 -22.84 6.45 -22.93
C ASP A 4 -21.43 6.59 -23.54
N TYR A 5 -20.89 5.49 -24.07
CA TYR A 5 -19.55 5.43 -24.66
C TYR A 5 -19.62 5.38 -26.19
N ARG A 6 -19.01 6.38 -26.84
CA ARG A 6 -19.07 6.58 -28.30
C ARG A 6 -17.81 6.15 -29.06
N GLY A 7 -16.81 5.60 -28.36
CA GLY A 7 -15.57 5.15 -28.98
C GLY A 7 -15.68 3.75 -29.59
N THR A 8 -14.66 3.34 -30.35
CA THR A 8 -14.66 2.04 -31.05
C THR A 8 -13.90 0.94 -30.32
N ASN A 9 -13.08 1.29 -29.31
CA ASN A 9 -12.32 0.31 -28.53
C ASN A 9 -12.23 0.72 -27.05
N LEU A 10 -13.23 0.31 -26.27
CA LEU A 10 -13.36 0.69 -24.86
C LEU A 10 -12.09 0.35 -24.05
N LYS A 11 -11.54 -0.85 -24.24
CA LYS A 11 -10.33 -1.29 -23.54
C LYS A 11 -9.14 -0.36 -23.80
N LYS A 12 -8.86 -0.08 -25.08
CA LYS A 12 -7.77 0.80 -25.48
C LYS A 12 -7.96 2.21 -24.93
N ASP A 13 -9.19 2.72 -24.96
CA ASP A 13 -9.50 4.07 -24.52
C ASP A 13 -9.45 4.19 -22.99
N LEU A 14 -9.85 3.17 -22.23
CA LEU A 14 -9.68 3.10 -20.77
C LEU A 14 -8.20 3.03 -20.37
N ILE A 15 -7.40 2.20 -21.04
CA ILE A 15 -5.95 2.12 -20.80
C ILE A 15 -5.28 3.47 -21.09
N LYS A 16 -5.67 4.12 -22.19
CA LYS A 16 -5.17 5.46 -22.53
C LYS A 16 -5.56 6.48 -21.46
N ALA A 17 -6.82 6.51 -21.04
CA ALA A 17 -7.30 7.41 -19.99
C ALA A 17 -6.58 7.17 -18.66
N TYR A 18 -6.37 5.90 -18.27
CA TYR A 18 -5.61 5.56 -17.08
C TYR A 18 -4.17 6.07 -17.13
N ASN A 19 -3.48 5.86 -18.26
CA ASN A 19 -2.10 6.32 -18.41
C ASN A 19 -1.98 7.85 -18.34
N GLN A 20 -2.96 8.58 -18.89
CA GLN A 20 -3.04 10.05 -18.79
C GLN A 20 -3.29 10.52 -17.35
N ALA A 21 -4.20 9.85 -16.62
CA ALA A 21 -4.44 10.14 -15.21
C ALA A 21 -3.19 9.83 -14.36
N ASN A 22 -2.52 8.71 -14.64
CA ASN A 22 -1.32 8.29 -13.92
C ASN A 22 -0.15 9.25 -14.09
N SER A 23 0.04 9.84 -15.27
CA SER A 23 1.13 10.80 -15.50
C SER A 23 0.85 12.19 -14.92
N SER A 24 -0.42 12.56 -14.77
CA SER A 24 -0.83 13.86 -14.22
C SER A 24 -1.00 13.86 -12.71
N CYS A 25 -1.28 12.71 -12.10
CA CYS A 25 -1.43 12.56 -10.66
C CYS A 25 -0.07 12.33 -9.98
N LEU A 26 0.49 13.41 -9.44
CA LEU A 26 1.68 13.39 -8.59
C LEU A 26 1.26 13.44 -7.12
N ILE A 27 1.65 12.41 -6.37
CA ILE A 27 1.43 12.28 -4.93
C ILE A 27 2.78 12.44 -4.27
N SER A 28 2.89 13.29 -3.25
CA SER A 28 4.17 13.57 -2.60
C SER A 28 4.09 13.48 -1.09
N TYR A 29 5.19 13.08 -0.45
CA TYR A 29 5.37 13.12 0.99
C TYR A 29 6.78 13.59 1.37
N SER A 30 6.95 14.10 2.59
CA SER A 30 8.27 14.42 3.14
C SER A 30 8.83 13.20 3.87
N ASN A 31 10.03 12.76 3.48
CA ASN A 31 10.69 11.62 4.11
C ASN A 31 11.29 12.00 5.47
N SER A 32 11.89 11.03 6.18
CA SER A 32 12.49 11.25 7.51
C SER A 32 13.61 12.29 7.54
N THR A 33 14.22 12.62 6.40
CA THR A 33 15.25 13.67 6.27
C THR A 33 14.69 15.02 5.77
N GLY A 34 13.36 15.16 5.68
CA GLY A 34 12.69 16.38 5.20
C GLY A 34 12.65 16.53 3.68
N LYS A 35 13.18 15.57 2.91
CA LYS A 35 13.21 15.61 1.45
C LYS A 35 11.87 15.13 0.89
N THR A 36 11.37 15.84 -0.12
CA THR A 36 10.17 15.44 -0.86
C THR A 36 10.44 14.19 -1.70
N VAL A 37 9.58 13.18 -1.52
CA VAL A 37 9.47 11.99 -2.37
C VAL A 37 8.19 12.11 -3.18
N SER A 38 8.29 11.97 -4.49
CA SER A 38 7.16 12.03 -5.42
C SER A 38 6.86 10.65 -6.01
N LEU A 39 5.58 10.29 -6.03
CA LEU A 39 5.03 9.04 -6.52
C LEU A 39 3.98 9.35 -7.60
N GLY A 40 3.96 8.54 -8.66
CA GLY A 40 2.81 8.51 -9.57
C GLY A 40 1.65 7.69 -8.97
N LEU A 41 0.44 7.88 -9.50
CA LEU A 41 -0.78 7.18 -9.06
C LEU A 41 -0.61 5.65 -8.98
N THR A 42 -0.06 5.01 -10.02
CA THR A 42 0.13 3.55 -10.08
C THR A 42 1.06 3.08 -8.96
N THR A 43 2.10 3.83 -8.66
CA THR A 43 3.02 3.50 -7.57
C THR A 43 2.30 3.61 -6.23
N ALA A 44 1.53 4.67 -6.01
CA ALA A 44 0.74 4.83 -4.79
C ALA A 44 -0.29 3.71 -4.61
N LEU A 45 -1.04 3.35 -5.66
CA LEU A 45 -2.02 2.26 -5.64
C LEU A 45 -1.37 0.91 -5.31
N ARG A 46 -0.22 0.60 -5.93
CA ARG A 46 0.52 -0.64 -5.64
C ARG A 46 1.09 -0.70 -4.22
N ARG A 47 1.22 0.46 -3.56
CA ARG A 47 1.68 0.56 -2.17
C ARG A 47 0.56 0.55 -1.14
N LEU A 48 -0.72 0.62 -1.53
CA LEU A 48 -1.84 0.73 -0.59
C LEU A 48 -1.82 -0.35 0.50
N THR A 49 -1.52 -1.59 0.14
CA THR A 49 -1.43 -2.73 1.09
C THR A 49 -0.22 -2.67 2.01
N LEU A 50 0.64 -1.67 1.91
CA LEU A 50 1.85 -1.51 2.74
C LEU A 50 1.84 -0.21 3.51
N VAL A 51 0.94 0.71 3.18
CA VAL A 51 0.76 1.95 3.92
C VAL A 51 0.49 1.62 5.38
N SER A 52 1.22 2.27 6.28
CA SER A 52 0.92 2.26 7.70
C SER A 52 0.30 3.57 8.15
N PHE A 53 -0.81 3.47 8.88
CA PHE A 53 -1.48 4.63 9.49
C PHE A 53 -1.00 4.91 10.92
N ASP A 54 -0.07 4.11 11.43
CA ASP A 54 0.52 4.31 12.75
C ASP A 54 1.50 5.52 12.71
N PRO A 55 1.29 6.56 13.54
CA PRO A 55 2.13 7.76 13.56
C PRO A 55 3.56 7.50 14.07
N TYR A 56 3.84 6.37 14.71
CA TYR A 56 5.14 6.03 15.28
C TYR A 56 6.12 5.41 14.28
N PHE A 57 5.65 4.99 13.10
CA PHE A 57 6.53 4.58 12.00
C PHE A 57 7.07 5.78 11.22
N CYS A 58 8.26 5.59 10.64
CA CYS A 58 8.84 6.55 9.73
C CYS A 58 7.90 6.88 8.55
N PRO A 59 7.93 8.12 8.01
CA PRO A 59 7.12 8.52 6.85
C PRO A 59 7.20 7.54 5.67
N GLU A 60 8.36 6.94 5.43
CA GLU A 60 8.58 5.99 4.35
C GLU A 60 7.64 4.78 4.46
N ARG A 61 7.50 4.20 5.65
CA ARG A 61 6.56 3.08 5.89
C ARG A 61 5.11 3.53 5.92
N ARG A 62 4.86 4.74 6.42
CA ARG A 62 3.53 5.35 6.32
C ARG A 62 3.10 5.58 4.87
N TRP A 63 4.05 5.62 3.94
CA TRP A 63 3.80 5.68 2.49
C TRP A 63 4.14 4.39 1.74
N GLY A 64 4.25 3.25 2.46
CA GLY A 64 4.43 1.93 1.87
C GLY A 64 5.72 1.75 1.06
N ALA A 65 6.79 2.48 1.41
CA ALA A 65 8.11 2.32 0.81
C ALA A 65 8.61 0.88 0.93
N LYS A 66 9.10 0.33 -0.18
CA LYS A 66 9.56 -1.06 -0.29
C LYS A 66 11.04 -1.18 -0.64
N PHE A 67 11.58 -0.18 -1.32
CA PHE A 67 12.93 -0.24 -1.86
C PHE A 67 13.93 0.27 -0.82
N GLN A 68 15.04 -0.45 -0.66
CA GLN A 68 16.11 -0.10 0.29
C GLN A 68 16.62 1.34 0.10
N ALA A 69 16.66 1.85 -1.13
CA ALA A 69 17.07 3.22 -1.40
C ALA A 69 16.19 4.28 -0.71
N GLU A 70 14.88 4.04 -0.66
CA GLU A 70 13.89 4.91 0.00
C GLU A 70 13.89 4.65 1.51
N LEU A 71 13.93 3.38 1.92
CA LEU A 71 13.97 2.98 3.33
C LEU A 71 15.25 3.40 4.06
N ARG A 72 16.33 3.75 3.35
CA ARG A 72 17.59 4.20 3.97
C ARG A 72 17.44 5.46 4.82
N THR A 73 16.42 6.29 4.57
CA THR A 73 16.14 7.46 5.41
C THR A 73 15.24 7.14 6.60
N CYS A 74 14.57 5.99 6.60
CA CYS A 74 13.72 5.55 7.70
C CYS A 74 14.56 5.33 8.98
N ALA A 75 14.18 6.00 10.06
CA ALA A 75 14.84 5.90 11.36
C ALA A 75 14.29 4.75 12.24
N ASP A 76 13.40 3.90 11.70
CA ASP A 76 12.86 2.77 12.45
C ASP A 76 13.96 1.71 12.69
N ASP A 77 14.00 1.20 13.91
CA ASP A 77 14.90 0.12 14.29
C ASP A 77 14.38 -1.27 13.86
N ALA A 78 15.12 -2.31 14.23
CA ALA A 78 14.77 -3.69 13.94
C ALA A 78 13.42 -4.08 14.57
N GLU A 79 13.13 -3.63 15.80
CA GLU A 79 11.90 -3.97 16.49
C GLU A 79 10.68 -3.37 15.77
N LYS A 80 10.73 -2.09 15.43
CA LYS A 80 9.69 -1.44 14.61
C LYS A 80 9.54 -2.11 13.25
N SER A 81 10.63 -2.60 12.67
CA SER A 81 10.59 -3.38 11.41
C SER A 81 9.78 -4.66 11.54
N GLU A 82 9.88 -5.34 12.67
CA GLU A 82 9.06 -6.51 12.96
C GLU A 82 7.61 -6.14 13.19
N TRP A 83 7.32 -5.10 13.98
CA TRP A 83 5.96 -4.58 14.15
C TRP A 83 5.29 -4.28 12.81
N TYR A 84 5.98 -3.53 11.94
CA TYR A 84 5.50 -3.24 10.61
C TYR A 84 5.24 -4.51 9.81
N THR A 85 6.11 -5.51 9.88
CA THR A 85 5.91 -6.76 9.13
C THR A 85 4.72 -7.57 9.67
N TYR A 86 4.61 -7.73 10.98
CA TYR A 86 3.63 -8.64 11.58
C TYR A 86 2.23 -8.06 11.75
N GLN A 87 2.09 -6.74 11.75
CA GLN A 87 0.78 -6.08 11.74
C GLN A 87 0.18 -5.96 10.32
N GLN A 88 0.78 -6.59 9.30
CA GLN A 88 0.34 -6.47 7.91
C GLN A 88 -1.13 -6.89 7.72
N PHE A 89 -1.58 -7.95 8.40
CA PHE A 89 -2.98 -8.41 8.34
C PHE A 89 -3.95 -7.36 8.91
N LEU A 90 -3.59 -6.70 10.02
CA LEU A 90 -4.41 -5.64 10.64
C LEU A 90 -4.53 -4.43 9.72
N ARG A 91 -3.43 -4.01 9.09
CA ARG A 91 -3.43 -2.85 8.18
C ARG A 91 -4.26 -3.06 6.92
N ASN A 92 -4.43 -4.31 6.50
CA ASN A 92 -5.14 -4.66 5.27
C ASN A 92 -6.61 -5.06 5.52
N ARG A 93 -7.14 -4.87 6.74
CA ARG A 93 -8.58 -5.04 7.01
C ARG A 93 -9.38 -3.94 6.29
N THR A 94 -10.25 -4.33 5.37
CA THR A 94 -11.19 -3.42 4.70
C THR A 94 -12.49 -3.22 5.49
N GLU A 95 -12.75 -4.11 6.44
CA GLU A 95 -13.93 -4.11 7.30
C GLU A 95 -13.49 -3.94 8.75
N ARG A 96 -14.27 -3.16 9.51
CA ARG A 96 -14.03 -2.97 10.94
C ARG A 96 -14.66 -4.14 11.70
N ASP A 97 -13.83 -4.94 12.37
CA ASP A 97 -14.28 -5.89 13.37
C ASP A 97 -14.26 -5.23 14.77
N PRO A 98 -15.41 -5.01 15.42
CA PRO A 98 -15.46 -4.40 16.75
C PRO A 98 -14.88 -5.30 17.84
N ASN A 99 -14.71 -6.61 17.59
CA ASN A 99 -14.18 -7.57 18.54
C ASN A 99 -12.70 -7.88 18.32
N GLU A 100 -12.06 -7.28 17.31
CA GLU A 100 -10.64 -7.52 17.04
C GLU A 100 -9.78 -6.92 18.15
N VAL A 101 -8.93 -7.76 18.74
CA VAL A 101 -7.94 -7.31 19.73
C VAL A 101 -6.91 -6.46 19.01
N MET A 102 -6.74 -5.22 19.44
CA MET A 102 -5.75 -4.29 18.86
C MET A 102 -4.49 -4.14 19.73
N ALA A 103 -4.52 -4.67 20.95
CA ALA A 103 -3.45 -4.55 21.95
C ALA A 103 -2.51 -5.76 21.96
N TRP A 104 -2.10 -6.24 20.78
CA TRP A 104 -1.14 -7.33 20.67
C TRP A 104 0.24 -6.87 21.15
N SER A 105 0.96 -7.76 21.83
CA SER A 105 2.40 -7.65 22.03
C SER A 105 3.19 -8.15 20.81
N LEU A 106 4.45 -7.73 20.69
CA LEU A 106 5.30 -8.20 19.58
C LEU A 106 5.52 -9.72 19.63
N ASP A 107 5.60 -10.30 20.83
CA ASP A 107 5.80 -11.74 21.00
C ASP A 107 4.57 -12.55 20.57
N GLU A 108 3.36 -12.06 20.85
CA GLU A 108 2.13 -12.66 20.33
C GLU A 108 2.09 -12.61 18.80
N LEU A 109 2.41 -11.45 18.20
CA LEU A 109 2.48 -11.30 16.76
C LEU A 109 3.51 -12.26 16.12
N ARG A 110 4.68 -12.42 16.74
CA ARG A 110 5.70 -13.41 16.32
C ARG A 110 5.15 -14.84 16.39
N VAL A 111 4.41 -15.20 17.43
CA VAL A 111 3.80 -16.52 17.58
C VAL A 111 2.73 -16.75 16.51
N MET A 112 1.82 -15.78 16.31
CA MET A 112 0.77 -15.86 15.29
C MET A 112 1.36 -16.02 13.88
N ASN A 113 2.39 -15.23 13.55
CA ASN A 113 3.05 -15.31 12.26
C ASN A 113 3.76 -16.65 12.06
N ARG A 114 4.46 -17.16 13.08
CA ARG A 114 5.11 -18.49 13.03
C ARG A 114 4.11 -19.64 12.86
N ARG A 115 2.93 -19.52 13.47
CA ARG A 115 1.85 -20.53 13.36
C ARG A 115 1.03 -20.40 12.08
N GLY A 116 1.21 -19.32 11.31
CA GLY A 116 0.37 -19.03 10.15
C GLY A 116 -1.10 -18.72 10.52
N SER A 117 -1.34 -18.22 11.73
CA SER A 117 -2.69 -17.91 12.22
C SER A 117 -3.29 -16.63 11.63
N VAL A 118 -2.50 -15.86 10.87
CA VAL A 118 -2.88 -14.59 10.24
C VAL A 118 -2.34 -14.51 8.82
N ASP A 119 -3.05 -13.79 7.94
CA ASP A 119 -2.63 -13.54 6.56
C ASP A 119 -1.86 -12.21 6.45
N ASN A 120 -0.53 -12.29 6.54
CA ASN A 120 0.37 -11.16 6.31
C ASN A 120 0.79 -11.02 4.83
N SER A 121 0.11 -11.69 3.89
CA SER A 121 0.47 -11.58 2.47
C SER A 121 0.18 -10.17 1.91
N VAL A 122 1.10 -9.69 1.07
CA VAL A 122 0.98 -8.38 0.43
C VAL A 122 0.29 -8.54 -0.92
N LYS A 123 -0.99 -8.17 -0.98
CA LYS A 123 -1.83 -8.33 -2.19
C LYS A 123 -1.76 -7.11 -3.11
N THR A 124 -0.55 -6.71 -3.52
CA THR A 124 -0.34 -5.54 -4.40
C THR A 124 -1.07 -5.67 -5.75
N SER A 125 -1.22 -6.89 -6.28
CA SER A 125 -1.91 -7.16 -7.55
C SER A 125 -3.38 -6.75 -7.55
N ASP A 126 -4.02 -6.74 -6.38
CA ASP A 126 -5.45 -6.42 -6.25
C ASP A 126 -5.74 -4.97 -6.63
N TYR A 127 -4.71 -4.13 -6.60
CA TYR A 127 -4.75 -2.70 -6.92
C TYR A 127 -4.05 -2.36 -8.25
N ASP A 128 -3.68 -3.36 -9.06
CA ASP A 128 -3.10 -3.13 -10.39
C ASP A 128 -4.22 -2.89 -11.42
N ILE A 129 -4.59 -1.62 -11.59
CA ILE A 129 -5.66 -1.22 -12.50
C ILE A 129 -5.28 -1.52 -13.96
N LEU A 130 -4.02 -1.34 -14.36
CA LEU A 130 -3.59 -1.66 -15.73
C LEU A 130 -3.74 -3.15 -16.03
N LYS A 131 -3.37 -4.01 -15.10
CA LYS A 131 -3.58 -5.45 -15.23
C LYS A 131 -5.07 -5.76 -15.41
N LYS A 132 -5.94 -5.24 -14.55
CA LYS A 132 -7.40 -5.44 -14.65
C LYS A 132 -7.97 -4.94 -15.98
N LEU A 133 -7.55 -3.76 -16.43
CA LEU A 133 -7.97 -3.20 -17.73
C LEU A 133 -7.45 -4.02 -18.91
N SER A 134 -6.28 -4.64 -18.79
CA SER A 134 -5.71 -5.50 -19.83
C SER A 134 -6.41 -6.86 -19.94
N GLU A 135 -7.18 -7.25 -18.93
CA GLU A 135 -7.94 -8.50 -18.88
C GLU A 135 -9.40 -8.34 -19.37
N LEU A 136 -9.88 -7.10 -19.59
CA LEU A 136 -11.14 -6.78 -20.27
C LEU A 136 -11.15 -7.25 -21.72
#